data_AF-A0A7V3UVD3-F1
#
_entry.id   AF-A0A7V3UVD3-F1
#
_cell.length_a   1.000
_cell.length_b   1.000
_cell.length_c   1.000
_cell.angle_alpha   90.00
_cell.angle_beta   90.00
_cell.angle_gamma   90.00
#
_symmetry.space_group_name_H-M   'P 1'
#
loop_
_entity.id
_entity.type
_entity.pdbx_description
1 polymer ?
#
loop_
_entity_poly.entity_id
_entity_poly.type
_entity_poly.pdbx_seq_one_letter_code
_entity_poly.pdbx_strand_id
1 'polypeptide(L)'
;MKRFLPKIFYNPVSLVGGSISLVSFGLILFLMVLELLSRDHKPYMGIIAFVVLPAFLLIGIAIFFYGAIRENKRIKAGISKEYEFPVIDMNDPHQRKAVVFFSSAGILLLLFSAFGSYKAYEYTDSDAFCGELCHSVMSPEYTAYQVSPHSRVGCVKCHIGPGADWFVRSKLSGAYQVYATIFNKYPRPIPTPIENLRPAQETCEQCHWPQHFYSEKQVVNDYYESDEKNTRWNLYLLMKIGGGNEEAGPTSGIHWHMNIKNKITYYALDKERQIIPYIEVESLNGSKTTYRSTEIKFTKDDLKNAISRRMDCIDCHNRPTHIYHPPAKSINHVISLGWINRKLPYIKSIAVQALEQDYTTKEVALDSIYQIIDEFYAFNYPQIY
;
A
#
# COMPACT_ATOMS: atom_id res chain seq x y z
N MET A 1 3.98 24.29 -52.22
CA MET A 1 4.51 24.37 -50.84
C MET A 1 5.97 23.93 -50.81
N LYS A 2 6.87 24.72 -50.24
CA LYS A 2 8.26 24.27 -49.98
C LYS A 2 8.21 23.14 -48.94
N ARG A 3 8.73 21.97 -49.28
CA ARG A 3 8.86 20.84 -48.33
C ARG A 3 9.83 21.28 -47.23
N PHE A 4 9.36 21.34 -45.98
CA PHE A 4 10.16 21.80 -44.84
C PHE A 4 11.21 20.76 -44.42
N LEU A 5 10.86 19.48 -44.58
CA LEU A 5 11.74 18.34 -44.38
C LEU A 5 12.16 17.68 -45.71
N PRO A 6 13.22 16.85 -45.73
CA PRO A 6 13.57 16.03 -46.89
C PRO A 6 12.48 15.00 -47.26
N LYS A 7 12.43 14.59 -48.54
CA LYS A 7 11.40 13.65 -49.07
C LYS A 7 11.26 12.36 -48.25
N ILE A 8 12.35 11.87 -47.65
CA ILE A 8 12.39 10.63 -46.87
C ILE A 8 11.43 10.64 -45.65
N PHE A 9 11.10 11.81 -45.09
CA PHE A 9 10.21 11.92 -43.92
C PHE A 9 8.72 11.97 -44.29
N TYR A 10 8.39 12.12 -45.57
CA TYR A 10 7.01 12.16 -46.07
C TYR A 10 6.52 10.74 -46.34
N ASN A 11 6.36 9.97 -45.27
CA ASN A 11 5.79 8.63 -45.32
C ASN A 11 4.89 8.40 -44.08
N PRO A 12 3.89 7.50 -44.15
CA PRO A 12 2.96 7.28 -43.05
C PRO A 12 3.62 6.86 -41.74
N VAL A 13 4.72 6.09 -41.80
CA VAL A 13 5.44 5.60 -40.61
C VAL A 13 6.10 6.77 -39.87
N SER A 14 6.77 7.66 -40.61
CA SER A 14 7.35 8.87 -40.02
C SER A 14 6.27 9.79 -39.46
N LEU A 15 5.12 9.95 -40.12
CA LEU A 15 4.01 10.76 -39.58
C LEU A 15 3.43 10.19 -38.29
N VAL A 16 3.22 8.87 -38.20
CA VAL A 16 2.76 8.23 -36.96
C VAL A 16 3.77 8.45 -35.84
N GLY A 17 5.06 8.20 -36.09
CA GLY A 17 6.12 8.43 -35.11
C GLY A 17 6.17 9.88 -34.64
N GLY A 18 6.13 10.84 -35.56
CA GLY A 18 6.11 12.27 -35.25
C GLY A 18 4.87 12.71 -34.47
N SER A 19 3.70 12.14 -34.78
CA SER A 19 2.45 12.41 -34.06
C SER A 19 2.51 11.90 -32.62
N ILE A 20 3.01 10.67 -32.42
CA ILE A 20 3.21 10.09 -31.07
C ILE A 20 4.18 10.97 -30.27
N SER A 21 5.31 11.37 -30.86
CA SER A 21 6.27 12.24 -30.20
C SER A 21 5.69 13.60 -29.82
N LEU A 22 4.96 14.23 -30.73
CA LEU A 22 4.37 15.55 -30.49
C LEU A 22 3.31 15.49 -29.38
N VAL A 23 2.44 14.49 -29.41
CA VAL A 23 1.41 14.29 -28.37
C VAL A 23 2.05 13.98 -27.03
N SER A 24 3.01 13.05 -26.97
CA SER A 24 3.74 12.72 -25.74
C SER A 24 4.44 13.95 -25.15
N PHE A 25 5.10 14.76 -25.99
CA PHE A 25 5.75 15.99 -25.56
C PHE A 25 4.74 17.02 -25.02
N GLY A 26 3.62 17.22 -25.71
CA GLY A 26 2.55 18.11 -25.24
C GLY A 26 1.96 17.66 -23.90
N LEU A 27 1.76 16.34 -23.71
CA LEU A 27 1.30 15.77 -22.44
C LEU A 27 2.32 15.96 -21.32
N ILE A 28 3.62 15.79 -21.59
CA ILE A 28 4.68 16.06 -20.60
C ILE A 28 4.61 17.52 -20.14
N LEU A 29 4.55 18.47 -21.07
CA LEU A 29 4.44 19.89 -20.74
C LEU A 29 3.18 20.19 -19.93
N PHE A 30 2.04 19.61 -20.31
CA PHE A 30 0.79 19.78 -19.58
C PHE A 30 0.89 19.26 -18.13
N LEU A 31 1.43 18.06 -17.93
CA LEU A 31 1.62 17.50 -16.59
C LEU A 31 2.62 18.32 -15.76
N MET A 32 3.69 18.82 -16.37
CA MET A 32 4.64 19.72 -15.68
C MET A 32 3.96 21.03 -15.23
N VAL A 33 3.10 21.61 -16.07
CA VAL A 33 2.33 22.81 -15.67
C VAL A 33 1.38 22.49 -14.52
N LEU A 34 0.69 21.34 -14.54
CA LEU A 34 -0.15 20.92 -13.42
C LEU A 34 0.64 20.72 -12.13
N GLU A 35 1.84 20.14 -12.21
CA GLU A 35 2.73 19.95 -11.07
C GLU A 35 3.17 21.28 -10.46
N LEU A 36 3.52 22.27 -11.30
CA LEU A 36 3.86 23.63 -10.85
C LEU A 36 2.69 24.36 -10.18
N LEU A 37 1.46 24.07 -10.59
CA LEU A 37 0.25 24.66 -10.02
C LEU A 37 -0.26 23.92 -8.77
N SER A 38 0.13 22.65 -8.59
CA SER A 38 -0.26 21.83 -7.45
C SER A 38 0.55 22.20 -6.21
N ARG A 39 -0.13 22.30 -5.05
CA ARG A 39 0.55 22.49 -3.75
C ARG A 39 1.03 21.16 -3.15
N ASP A 40 0.43 20.05 -3.57
CA ASP A 40 0.73 18.72 -3.05
C ASP A 40 1.58 17.94 -4.05
N HIS A 41 2.71 17.43 -3.58
CA HIS A 41 3.58 16.55 -4.35
C HIS A 41 3.02 15.13 -4.32
N LYS A 42 2.56 14.63 -5.47
CA LYS A 42 2.04 13.26 -5.62
C LYS A 42 3.17 12.34 -6.10
N PRO A 43 3.45 11.22 -5.40
CA PRO A 43 4.69 10.46 -5.54
C PRO A 43 4.95 9.83 -6.93
N TYR A 44 3.94 9.73 -7.81
CA TYR A 44 4.08 9.09 -9.12
C TYR A 44 3.83 10.02 -10.31
N MET A 45 3.48 11.29 -10.05
CA MET A 45 3.36 12.28 -11.11
C MET A 45 4.67 12.44 -11.87
N GLY A 46 5.77 12.53 -11.14
CA GLY A 46 7.10 12.54 -11.74
C GLY A 46 7.41 11.26 -12.53
N ILE A 47 6.87 10.11 -12.16
CA ILE A 47 7.13 8.86 -12.90
C ILE A 47 6.38 8.86 -14.24
N ILE A 48 5.12 9.28 -14.25
CA ILE A 48 4.35 9.39 -15.49
C ILE A 48 4.99 10.45 -16.40
N ALA A 49 5.29 11.63 -15.87
CA ALA A 49 5.81 12.76 -16.62
C ALA A 49 7.27 12.56 -17.08
N PHE A 50 8.13 11.95 -16.28
CA PHE A 50 9.57 11.85 -16.54
C PHE A 50 10.08 10.45 -16.90
N VAL A 51 9.24 9.40 -16.82
CA VAL A 51 9.64 8.04 -17.22
C VAL A 51 8.72 7.49 -18.31
N VAL A 52 7.41 7.42 -18.05
CA VAL A 52 6.45 6.77 -18.98
C VAL A 52 6.28 7.57 -20.27
N LEU A 53 5.89 8.85 -20.17
CA LEU A 53 5.68 9.68 -21.35
C LEU A 53 6.97 9.91 -22.15
N PRO A 54 8.16 10.11 -21.54
CA PRO A 54 9.42 10.15 -22.27
C PRO A 54 9.76 8.86 -23.01
N ALA A 55 9.41 7.69 -22.47
CA ALA A 55 9.58 6.43 -23.21
C ALA A 55 8.73 6.42 -24.49
N PHE A 56 7.47 6.85 -24.43
CA PHE A 56 6.64 6.99 -25.63
C PHE A 56 7.15 8.06 -26.60
N LEU A 57 7.69 9.17 -26.09
CA LEU A 57 8.34 10.20 -26.88
C LEU A 57 9.53 9.62 -27.67
N LEU A 58 10.42 8.89 -27.00
CA LEU A 58 11.60 8.26 -27.60
C LEU A 58 11.22 7.17 -28.60
N ILE A 59 10.22 6.34 -28.28
CA ILE A 59 9.67 5.35 -29.23
C ILE A 59 9.10 6.05 -30.47
N GLY A 60 8.34 7.14 -30.29
CA GLY A 60 7.84 7.96 -31.39
C GLY A 60 8.97 8.51 -32.27
N ILE A 61 10.05 9.02 -31.65
CA ILE A 61 11.23 9.53 -32.36
C ILE A 61 11.93 8.40 -33.12
N ALA A 62 12.07 7.22 -32.49
CA ALA A 62 12.66 6.05 -33.13
C ALA A 62 11.83 5.60 -34.34
N ILE A 63 10.50 5.57 -34.22
CA ILE A 63 9.57 5.27 -35.33
C ILE A 63 9.69 6.34 -36.43
N PHE A 64 9.80 7.63 -36.04
CA PHE A 64 9.95 8.75 -36.97
C PHE A 64 11.19 8.57 -37.86
N PHE A 65 12.34 8.30 -37.26
CA PHE A 65 13.59 8.06 -37.99
C PHE A 65 13.63 6.71 -38.70
N TYR A 66 13.06 5.66 -38.10
CA TYR A 66 12.93 4.35 -38.76
C TYR A 66 12.12 4.45 -40.06
N GLY A 67 11.01 5.19 -40.04
CA GLY A 67 10.21 5.49 -41.23
C GLY A 67 11.06 6.17 -42.32
N ALA A 68 11.90 7.13 -41.94
CA ALA A 68 12.77 7.85 -42.85
C ALA A 68 13.88 6.97 -43.45
N ILE A 69 14.52 6.12 -42.63
CA ILE A 69 15.54 5.17 -43.08
C ILE A 69 14.92 4.13 -44.03
N ARG A 70 13.75 3.60 -43.67
CA ARG A 70 13.00 2.66 -44.50
C ARG A 70 12.65 3.29 -45.85
N GLU A 71 12.14 4.52 -45.85
CA GLU A 71 11.77 5.22 -47.07
C GLU A 71 13.00 5.54 -47.93
N ASN A 72 14.12 5.96 -47.33
CA ASN A 72 15.38 6.16 -48.05
C ASN A 72 15.88 4.88 -48.74
N LYS A 73 15.77 3.71 -48.08
CA LYS A 73 16.09 2.41 -48.69
C LYS A 73 15.17 2.09 -49.87
N ARG A 74 13.87 2.40 -49.76
CA ARG A 74 12.90 2.19 -50.85
C ARG A 74 13.15 3.13 -52.03
N ILE A 75 13.53 4.38 -51.78
CA ILE A 75 13.91 5.35 -52.82
C ILE A 75 15.15 4.84 -53.56
N LYS A 76 16.20 4.42 -52.85
CA LYS A 76 17.41 3.86 -53.47
C LYS A 76 17.16 2.56 -54.25
N ALA A 77 16.20 1.76 -53.82
CA ALA A 77 15.80 0.53 -54.51
C ALA A 77 14.84 0.76 -55.69
N GLY A 78 14.37 1.99 -55.92
CA GLY A 78 13.39 2.30 -56.97
C GLY A 78 11.96 1.81 -56.69
N ILE A 79 11.64 1.42 -55.45
CA ILE A 79 10.34 0.85 -55.03
C ILE A 79 9.52 1.86 -54.20
N SER A 80 10.01 3.09 -54.07
CA SER A 80 9.30 4.17 -53.37
C SER A 80 8.13 4.66 -54.23
N LYS A 81 6.96 4.80 -53.61
CA LYS A 81 5.83 5.53 -54.19
C LYS A 81 5.92 6.96 -53.68
N GLU A 82 5.78 7.96 -54.56
CA GLU A 82 5.60 9.32 -54.07
C GLU A 82 4.26 9.40 -53.33
N TYR A 83 4.33 9.63 -52.01
CA TYR A 83 3.14 9.90 -51.21
C TYR A 83 2.75 11.37 -51.41
N GLU A 84 1.64 11.59 -52.09
CA GLU A 84 0.99 12.90 -52.13
C GLU A 84 0.11 13.03 -50.88
N PHE A 85 0.57 13.85 -49.92
CA PHE A 85 -0.25 14.20 -48.76
C PHE A 85 -1.33 15.21 -49.17
N PRO A 86 -2.51 15.18 -48.52
CA PRO A 86 -3.54 16.18 -48.76
C PRO A 86 -2.98 17.59 -48.52
N VAL A 87 -3.22 18.49 -49.47
CA VAL A 87 -2.84 19.89 -49.37
C VAL A 87 -3.87 20.59 -48.50
N ILE A 88 -3.42 21.11 -47.36
CA ILE A 88 -4.25 21.95 -46.48
C ILE A 88 -4.14 23.39 -46.98
N ASP A 89 -5.20 23.90 -47.59
CA ASP A 89 -5.34 25.30 -48.00
C ASP A 89 -6.14 26.10 -46.97
N MET A 90 -5.46 26.97 -46.22
CA MET A 90 -6.08 27.82 -45.19
C MET A 90 -6.88 28.99 -45.78
N ASN A 91 -6.76 29.24 -47.09
CA ASN A 91 -7.58 30.24 -47.78
C ASN A 91 -8.97 29.71 -48.09
N ASP A 92 -9.15 28.38 -48.19
CA ASP A 92 -10.45 27.75 -48.29
C ASP A 92 -11.17 27.79 -46.93
N PRO A 93 -12.32 28.48 -46.81
CA PRO A 93 -13.05 28.61 -45.56
C PRO A 93 -13.55 27.26 -45.01
N HIS A 94 -13.80 26.25 -45.85
CA HIS A 94 -14.21 24.92 -45.40
C HIS A 94 -13.05 24.16 -44.75
N GLN A 95 -11.89 24.14 -45.43
CA GLN A 95 -10.69 23.51 -44.87
C GLN A 95 -10.20 24.24 -43.62
N ARG A 96 -10.22 25.58 -43.60
CA ARG A 96 -9.88 26.36 -42.41
C ARG A 96 -10.76 26.03 -41.21
N LYS A 97 -12.09 25.96 -41.40
CA LYS A 97 -13.03 25.58 -40.33
C LYS A 97 -12.78 24.15 -39.85
N ALA A 98 -12.54 23.21 -40.77
CA ALA A 98 -12.25 21.83 -40.43
C ALA A 98 -10.95 21.70 -39.62
N VAL A 99 -9.86 22.35 -40.04
CA VAL A 99 -8.58 22.35 -39.32
C VAL A 99 -8.76 22.94 -37.92
N VAL A 100 -9.40 24.10 -37.79
CA VAL A 100 -9.64 24.72 -36.47
C VAL A 100 -10.47 23.79 -35.58
N PHE A 101 -11.56 23.23 -36.10
CA PHE A 101 -12.42 22.32 -35.36
C PHE A 101 -11.67 21.07 -34.90
N PHE A 102 -11.05 20.31 -35.81
CA PHE A 102 -10.37 19.06 -35.47
C PHE A 102 -9.15 19.28 -34.59
N SER A 103 -8.38 20.37 -34.80
CA SER A 103 -7.29 20.72 -33.90
C SER A 103 -7.80 21.10 -32.51
N SER A 104 -8.85 21.93 -32.40
CA SER A 104 -9.42 22.30 -31.10
C SER A 104 -10.04 21.10 -30.37
N ALA A 105 -10.79 20.25 -31.07
CA ALA A 105 -11.42 19.06 -30.52
C ALA A 105 -10.36 18.03 -30.10
N GLY A 106 -9.31 17.86 -30.90
CA GLY A 106 -8.18 17.01 -30.56
C GLY A 106 -7.43 17.50 -29.31
N ILE A 107 -7.15 18.81 -29.22
CA ILE A 107 -6.53 19.40 -28.03
C ILE A 107 -7.43 19.20 -26.80
N LEU A 108 -8.73 19.52 -26.90
CA LEU A 108 -9.67 19.34 -25.80
C LEU A 108 -9.77 17.87 -25.38
N LEU A 109 -9.87 16.94 -26.33
CA LEU A 109 -9.89 15.51 -26.05
C LEU A 109 -8.63 15.06 -25.32
N LEU A 110 -7.45 15.52 -25.76
CA LEU A 110 -6.18 15.19 -25.11
C LEU A 110 -6.10 15.77 -23.70
N LEU A 111 -6.52 17.03 -23.51
CA LEU A 111 -6.56 17.68 -22.19
C LEU A 111 -7.50 16.95 -21.23
N PHE A 112 -8.74 16.67 -21.66
CA PHE A 112 -9.71 15.95 -20.83
C PHE A 112 -9.29 14.51 -20.57
N SER A 113 -8.68 13.83 -21.54
CA SER A 113 -8.16 12.47 -21.34
C SER A 113 -7.01 12.48 -20.34
N ALA A 114 -6.04 13.40 -20.49
CA ALA A 114 -4.92 13.52 -19.58
C ALA A 114 -5.38 13.85 -18.15
N PHE A 115 -6.28 14.83 -18.01
CA PHE A 115 -6.86 15.19 -16.72
C PHE A 115 -7.68 14.06 -16.11
N GLY A 116 -8.52 13.39 -16.91
CA GLY A 116 -9.33 12.25 -16.49
C GLY A 116 -8.47 11.07 -16.04
N SER A 117 -7.43 10.73 -16.80
CA SER A 117 -6.45 9.70 -16.42
C SER A 117 -5.70 10.07 -15.14
N TYR A 118 -5.32 11.34 -14.98
CA TYR A 118 -4.71 11.82 -13.74
C TYR A 118 -5.64 11.64 -12.54
N LYS A 119 -6.90 12.07 -12.65
CA LYS A 119 -7.89 11.91 -11.58
C LYS A 119 -8.22 10.46 -11.27
N ALA A 120 -8.36 9.61 -12.29
CA ALA A 120 -8.56 8.18 -12.11
C ALA A 120 -7.38 7.57 -11.35
N TYR A 121 -6.15 7.95 -11.73
CA TYR A 121 -4.95 7.51 -11.05
C TYR A 121 -4.91 7.98 -9.58
N GLU A 122 -5.15 9.27 -9.29
CA GLU A 122 -5.21 9.77 -7.91
C GLU A 122 -6.24 9.02 -7.06
N TYR A 123 -7.40 8.70 -7.66
CA TYR A 123 -8.43 7.94 -6.99
C TYR A 123 -7.96 6.52 -6.64
N THR A 124 -7.28 5.82 -7.57
CA THR A 124 -6.75 4.46 -7.31
C THR A 124 -5.66 4.39 -6.22
N ASP A 125 -5.11 5.53 -5.81
CA ASP A 125 -4.13 5.65 -4.74
C ASP A 125 -4.73 6.26 -3.46
N SER A 126 -6.05 6.39 -3.39
CA SER A 126 -6.76 6.95 -2.24
C SER A 126 -7.22 5.88 -1.24
N ASP A 127 -7.37 6.28 0.02
CA ASP A 127 -7.91 5.41 1.08
C ASP A 127 -9.34 4.96 0.76
N ALA A 128 -10.14 5.81 0.10
CA ALA A 128 -11.48 5.46 -0.35
C ALA A 128 -11.46 4.30 -1.36
N PHE A 129 -10.54 4.34 -2.33
CA PHE A 129 -10.39 3.23 -3.27
C PHE A 129 -9.92 1.95 -2.57
N CYS A 130 -8.91 2.05 -1.69
CA CYS A 130 -8.34 0.88 -1.02
C CYS A 130 -9.29 0.25 0.01
N GLY A 131 -10.04 1.07 0.77
CA GLY A 131 -10.83 0.62 1.92
C GLY A 131 -12.34 0.54 1.70
N GLU A 132 -12.89 1.38 0.82
CA GLU A 132 -14.35 1.50 0.65
C GLU A 132 -14.85 0.84 -0.65
N LEU A 133 -14.06 0.85 -1.74
CA LEU A 133 -14.55 0.31 -3.02
C LEU A 133 -14.84 -1.21 -2.93
N CYS A 134 -13.95 -1.95 -2.27
CA CYS A 134 -14.10 -3.39 -2.02
C CYS A 134 -14.52 -3.65 -0.57
N HIS A 135 -15.48 -2.87 -0.06
CA HIS A 135 -15.84 -2.86 1.36
C HIS A 135 -16.14 -4.26 1.93
N SER A 136 -16.77 -5.16 1.18
CA SER A 136 -17.08 -6.51 1.69
C SER A 136 -15.86 -7.33 2.12
N VAL A 137 -14.69 -7.07 1.54
CA VAL A 137 -13.43 -7.77 1.89
C VAL A 137 -12.55 -6.89 2.78
N MET A 138 -12.51 -5.59 2.51
CA MET A 138 -11.61 -4.66 3.19
C MET A 138 -12.21 -4.01 4.45
N SER A 139 -13.51 -4.19 4.73
CA SER A 139 -14.17 -3.56 5.88
C SER A 139 -13.46 -3.80 7.21
N PRO A 140 -12.99 -5.02 7.56
CA PRO A 140 -12.26 -5.23 8.81
C PRO A 140 -10.96 -4.42 8.90
N GLU A 141 -10.16 -4.43 7.82
CA GLU A 141 -8.87 -3.74 7.75
C GLU A 141 -9.06 -2.21 7.75
N TYR A 142 -10.04 -1.71 7.00
CA TYR A 142 -10.36 -0.28 6.90
C TYR A 142 -10.96 0.26 8.21
N THR A 143 -11.85 -0.50 8.85
CA THR A 143 -12.40 -0.13 10.17
C THR A 143 -11.29 -0.03 11.21
N ALA A 144 -10.37 -0.99 11.24
CA ALA A 144 -9.24 -0.95 12.16
C ALA A 144 -8.27 0.22 11.85
N TYR A 145 -8.06 0.54 10.57
CA TYR A 145 -7.25 1.69 10.13
C TYR A 145 -7.81 3.02 10.66
N GLN A 146 -9.12 3.24 10.57
CA GLN A 146 -9.76 4.51 10.92
C GLN A 146 -9.53 4.93 12.38
N VAL A 147 -9.37 3.98 13.29
CA VAL A 147 -9.16 4.23 14.73
C VAL A 147 -7.72 4.01 15.17
N SER A 148 -6.80 3.80 14.23
CA SER A 148 -5.40 3.51 14.53
C SER A 148 -4.57 4.79 14.73
N PRO A 149 -3.36 4.67 15.31
CA PRO A 149 -2.38 5.77 15.35
C PRO A 149 -1.97 6.30 13.97
N HIS A 150 -2.23 5.55 12.90
CA HIS A 150 -1.90 5.86 11.52
C HIS A 150 -3.13 6.20 10.65
N SER A 151 -4.30 6.46 11.25
CA SER A 151 -5.56 6.81 10.56
C SER A 151 -5.49 8.03 9.62
N ARG A 152 -4.39 8.80 9.67
CA ARG A 152 -4.12 9.95 8.79
C ARG A 152 -2.95 9.70 7.82
N VAL A 153 -2.42 8.49 7.78
CA VAL A 153 -1.34 8.07 6.89
C VAL A 153 -1.96 7.18 5.81
N GLY A 154 -2.14 7.74 4.61
CA GLY A 154 -2.87 7.04 3.54
C GLY A 154 -2.25 5.68 3.19
N CYS A 155 -3.09 4.73 2.80
CA CYS A 155 -2.74 3.31 2.61
C CYS A 155 -1.50 3.12 1.74
N VAL A 156 -1.38 3.93 0.69
CA VAL A 156 -0.30 3.86 -0.31
C VAL A 156 1.08 4.20 0.24
N LYS A 157 1.17 4.93 1.36
CA LYS A 157 2.45 5.25 2.03
C LYS A 157 3.11 3.99 2.60
N CYS A 158 2.30 3.00 3.00
CA CYS A 158 2.79 1.71 3.49
C CYS A 158 2.77 0.63 2.41
N HIS A 159 1.70 0.53 1.62
CA HIS A 159 1.45 -0.63 0.73
C HIS A 159 1.96 -0.49 -0.70
N ILE A 160 2.12 0.73 -1.23
CA ILE A 160 2.49 0.96 -2.63
C ILE A 160 3.91 1.51 -2.71
N GLY A 161 4.21 2.61 -2.03
CA GLY A 161 5.58 3.14 -1.88
C GLY A 161 6.19 3.82 -3.10
N PRO A 162 6.96 4.90 -2.93
CA PRO A 162 7.45 5.69 -4.06
C PRO A 162 8.36 4.88 -5.00
N GLY A 163 8.46 5.33 -6.26
CA GLY A 163 9.37 4.75 -7.26
C GLY A 163 8.68 3.89 -8.32
N ALA A 164 9.37 3.70 -9.45
CA ALA A 164 8.76 3.15 -10.67
C ALA A 164 8.54 1.64 -10.57
N ASP A 165 9.44 0.91 -9.91
CA ASP A 165 9.30 -0.52 -9.68
C ASP A 165 8.07 -0.83 -8.81
N TRP A 166 7.95 -0.14 -7.68
CA TRP A 166 6.81 -0.24 -6.78
C TRP A 166 5.48 0.21 -7.42
N PHE A 167 5.51 1.25 -8.27
CA PHE A 167 4.37 1.65 -9.09
C PHE A 167 3.87 0.51 -9.98
N VAL A 168 4.77 -0.14 -10.74
CA VAL A 168 4.36 -1.22 -11.64
C VAL A 168 3.87 -2.44 -10.85
N ARG A 169 4.61 -2.84 -9.81
CA ARG A 169 4.24 -3.99 -8.96
C ARG A 169 2.88 -3.82 -8.33
N SER A 170 2.59 -2.66 -7.77
CA SER A 170 1.31 -2.37 -7.12
C SER A 170 0.13 -2.36 -8.09
N LYS A 171 0.31 -1.86 -9.32
CA LYS A 171 -0.77 -1.87 -10.33
C LYS A 171 -1.03 -3.28 -10.88
N LEU A 172 0.01 -4.10 -11.05
CA LEU A 172 -0.15 -5.51 -11.43
C LEU A 172 -0.81 -6.33 -10.32
N SER A 173 -0.36 -6.17 -9.07
CA SER A 173 -0.97 -6.87 -7.93
C SER A 173 -2.39 -6.38 -7.67
N GLY A 174 -2.64 -5.08 -7.77
CA GLY A 174 -3.98 -4.48 -7.65
C GLY A 174 -4.94 -4.98 -8.74
N ALA A 175 -4.49 -5.10 -9.99
CA ALA A 175 -5.30 -5.67 -11.07
C ALA A 175 -5.70 -7.12 -10.78
N TYR A 176 -4.76 -7.92 -10.24
CA TYR A 176 -5.07 -9.27 -9.78
C TYR A 176 -6.05 -9.28 -8.59
N GLN A 177 -5.91 -8.37 -7.63
CA GLN A 177 -6.84 -8.26 -6.49
C GLN A 177 -8.26 -7.88 -6.94
N VAL A 178 -8.39 -6.96 -7.89
CA VAL A 178 -9.70 -6.61 -8.50
C VAL A 178 -10.31 -7.84 -9.17
N TYR A 179 -9.53 -8.57 -9.99
CA TYR A 179 -9.95 -9.82 -10.59
C TYR A 179 -10.39 -10.84 -9.52
N ALA A 180 -9.54 -11.10 -8.52
CA ALA A 180 -9.81 -12.06 -7.46
C ALA A 180 -11.09 -11.69 -6.68
N THR A 181 -11.32 -10.41 -6.43
CA THR A 181 -12.51 -9.93 -5.73
C THR A 181 -13.78 -10.12 -6.58
N ILE A 182 -13.76 -9.71 -7.85
CA ILE A 182 -14.90 -9.85 -8.78
C ILE A 182 -15.30 -11.31 -8.94
N PHE A 183 -14.32 -12.21 -9.06
CA PHE A 183 -14.57 -13.64 -9.26
C PHE A 183 -14.62 -14.45 -7.96
N ASN A 184 -14.57 -13.81 -6.79
CA ASN A 184 -14.60 -14.45 -5.48
C ASN A 184 -13.50 -15.53 -5.29
N LYS A 185 -12.30 -15.28 -5.81
CA LYS A 185 -11.13 -16.19 -5.81
C LYS A 185 -10.09 -15.77 -4.78
N TYR A 186 -10.45 -15.82 -3.51
CA TYR A 186 -9.54 -15.50 -2.41
C TYR A 186 -9.84 -16.35 -1.16
N PRO A 187 -8.82 -16.68 -0.36
CA PRO A 187 -9.00 -17.39 0.91
C PRO A 187 -9.73 -16.53 1.95
N ARG A 188 -10.42 -17.19 2.88
CA ARG A 188 -11.02 -16.57 4.07
C ARG A 188 -10.58 -17.37 5.30
N PRO A 189 -9.92 -16.76 6.31
CA PRO A 189 -9.46 -15.38 6.34
C PRO A 189 -8.33 -15.09 5.34
N ILE A 190 -8.06 -13.79 5.10
CA ILE A 190 -6.91 -13.37 4.28
C ILE A 190 -5.61 -13.75 5.03
N PRO A 191 -4.69 -14.51 4.41
CA PRO A 191 -3.53 -15.05 5.10
C PRO A 191 -2.54 -13.94 5.47
N THR A 192 -1.85 -14.14 6.59
CA THR A 192 -0.67 -13.37 7.00
C THR A 192 0.54 -14.29 7.08
N PRO A 193 1.76 -13.79 6.85
CA PRO A 193 2.12 -12.39 6.57
C PRO A 193 1.83 -11.95 5.12
N ILE A 194 1.74 -10.64 4.89
CA ILE A 194 1.68 -10.07 3.54
C ILE A 194 3.06 -10.24 2.90
N GLU A 195 3.16 -11.10 1.90
CA GLU A 195 4.44 -11.51 1.28
C GLU A 195 5.16 -10.38 0.54
N ASN A 196 4.42 -9.38 0.05
CA ASN A 196 4.95 -8.28 -0.78
C ASN A 196 4.97 -6.93 -0.03
N LEU A 197 5.05 -6.95 1.30
CA LEU A 197 5.20 -5.71 2.05
C LEU A 197 6.60 -5.15 1.86
N ARG A 198 6.69 -3.82 1.74
CA ARG A 198 7.94 -3.11 1.53
C ARG A 198 8.85 -3.23 2.77
N PRO A 199 10.19 -3.13 2.60
CA PRO A 199 11.11 -3.12 3.73
C PRO A 199 10.78 -2.01 4.74
N ALA A 200 11.02 -2.26 6.02
CA ALA A 200 10.78 -1.28 7.08
C ALA A 200 11.55 0.05 6.83
N GLN A 201 12.74 -0.01 6.23
CA GLN A 201 13.57 1.15 5.90
C GLN A 201 12.87 2.15 4.98
N GLU A 202 12.05 1.64 4.05
CA GLU A 202 11.37 2.48 3.06
C GLU A 202 9.92 2.81 3.44
N THR A 203 9.47 2.32 4.61
CA THR A 203 8.10 2.50 5.12
C THR A 203 8.13 3.09 6.53
N CYS A 204 8.38 2.26 7.55
CA CYS A 204 8.39 2.63 8.95
C CYS A 204 9.45 3.71 9.24
N GLU A 205 10.66 3.53 8.72
CA GLU A 205 11.81 4.39 9.05
C GLU A 205 11.75 5.78 8.41
N GLN A 206 10.81 6.01 7.48
CA GLN A 206 10.56 7.32 6.90
C GLN A 206 9.89 8.28 7.90
N CYS A 207 9.33 7.76 9.00
CA CYS A 207 8.68 8.54 10.06
C CYS A 207 9.19 8.16 11.46
N HIS A 208 9.63 6.91 11.67
CA HIS A 208 10.14 6.43 12.95
C HIS A 208 11.66 6.28 12.91
N TRP A 209 12.40 6.97 13.76
CA TRP A 209 13.86 6.93 13.75
C TRP A 209 14.40 5.82 14.67
N PRO A 210 14.96 4.70 14.15
CA PRO A 210 15.37 3.56 14.98
C PRO A 210 16.61 3.84 15.84
N GLN A 211 17.42 4.83 15.44
CA GLN A 211 18.60 5.24 16.20
C GLN A 211 18.22 6.08 17.43
N HIS A 212 17.02 6.65 17.48
CA HIS A 212 16.59 7.41 18.65
C HIS A 212 16.36 6.46 19.84
N PHE A 213 16.90 6.80 21.01
CA PHE A 213 16.66 6.06 22.23
C PHE A 213 15.32 6.47 22.84
N TYR A 214 14.43 5.50 23.04
CA TYR A 214 13.16 5.73 23.72
C TYR A 214 13.25 5.24 25.17
N SER A 215 12.94 6.14 26.11
CA SER A 215 12.84 5.81 27.53
C SER A 215 11.81 4.72 27.82
N GLU A 216 11.89 4.14 29.01
CA GLU A 216 10.92 3.16 29.46
C GLU A 216 9.51 3.76 29.52
N LYS A 217 8.53 2.97 29.07
CA LYS A 217 7.11 3.36 29.09
C LYS A 217 6.36 2.47 30.06
N GLN A 218 5.66 3.08 31.01
CA GLN A 218 4.69 2.36 31.81
C GLN A 218 3.47 2.01 30.94
N VAL A 219 3.12 0.74 30.90
CA VAL A 219 1.91 0.21 30.27
C VAL A 219 1.02 -0.30 31.38
N VAL A 220 -0.17 0.29 31.52
CA VAL A 220 -1.18 -0.13 32.49
C VAL A 220 -2.28 -0.84 31.74
N ASN A 221 -2.52 -2.09 32.10
CA ASN A 221 -3.65 -2.86 31.60
C ASN A 221 -4.67 -3.01 32.73
N ASP A 222 -5.86 -2.44 32.53
CA ASP A 222 -7.02 -2.70 33.37
C ASP A 222 -7.66 -4.03 32.96
N TYR A 223 -7.95 -4.85 33.97
CA TYR A 223 -8.67 -6.11 33.84
C TYR A 223 -9.87 -6.12 34.78
N TYR A 224 -10.86 -6.90 34.38
CA TYR A 224 -12.03 -7.20 35.18
C TYR A 224 -12.25 -8.70 35.13
N GLU A 225 -12.43 -9.32 36.29
CA GLU A 225 -12.75 -10.74 36.39
C GLU A 225 -14.18 -11.01 35.92
N SER A 226 -14.46 -12.24 35.51
CA SER A 226 -15.79 -12.68 35.06
C SER A 226 -16.70 -13.08 36.23
N ASP A 227 -16.56 -12.39 37.37
CA ASP A 227 -17.39 -12.57 38.56
C ASP A 227 -18.57 -11.57 38.59
N GLU A 228 -19.51 -11.77 39.52
CA GLU A 228 -20.69 -10.91 39.63
C GLU A 228 -20.32 -9.43 39.82
N LYS A 229 -19.25 -9.17 40.59
CA LYS A 229 -18.81 -7.82 40.95
C LYS A 229 -17.94 -7.16 39.88
N ASN A 230 -17.56 -7.90 38.83
CA ASN A 230 -16.57 -7.48 37.84
C ASN A 230 -15.31 -6.94 38.55
N THR A 231 -14.71 -7.77 39.41
CA THR A 231 -13.62 -7.40 40.30
C THR A 231 -12.46 -6.84 39.49
N ARG A 232 -12.03 -5.62 39.83
CA ARG A 232 -10.97 -4.91 39.10
C ARG A 232 -9.62 -5.51 39.46
N TRP A 233 -8.83 -5.82 38.45
CA TRP A 233 -7.44 -6.23 38.55
C TRP A 233 -6.58 -5.37 37.63
N ASN A 234 -5.36 -5.04 38.04
CA ASN A 234 -4.47 -4.17 37.28
C ASN A 234 -3.11 -4.83 37.07
N LEU A 235 -2.62 -4.76 35.84
CA LEU A 235 -1.25 -5.14 35.51
C LEU A 235 -0.47 -3.89 35.11
N TYR A 236 0.56 -3.58 35.89
CA TYR A 236 1.50 -2.51 35.63
C TYR A 236 2.79 -3.10 35.06
N LEU A 237 3.10 -2.76 33.81
CA LEU A 237 4.33 -3.18 33.14
C LEU A 237 5.21 -1.95 32.92
N LEU A 238 6.50 -2.05 33.24
CA LEU A 238 7.48 -1.08 32.78
C LEU A 238 8.16 -1.64 31.53
N MET A 239 7.77 -1.14 30.37
CA MET A 239 8.33 -1.60 29.11
C MET A 239 9.65 -0.90 28.83
N LYS A 240 10.73 -1.69 28.78
CA LYS A 240 12.06 -1.24 28.37
C LYS A 240 12.11 -1.14 26.84
N ILE A 241 11.70 0.00 26.30
CA ILE A 241 11.65 0.25 24.86
C ILE A 241 13.08 0.28 24.29
N GLY A 242 13.93 1.15 24.84
CA GLY A 242 15.34 1.25 24.46
C GLY A 242 15.56 1.80 23.05
N GLY A 243 16.73 1.57 22.48
CA GLY A 243 17.10 2.04 21.14
C GLY A 243 18.50 1.66 20.70
N GLY A 244 18.84 2.00 19.45
CA GLY A 244 20.04 1.54 18.76
C GLY A 244 21.28 2.44 18.85
N ASN A 245 21.25 3.58 19.54
CA ASN A 245 22.39 4.50 19.58
C ASN A 245 23.07 4.51 20.96
N GLU A 246 24.34 4.11 20.99
CA GLU A 246 25.21 4.13 22.19
C GLU A 246 25.45 5.55 22.72
N GLU A 247 25.45 6.56 21.86
CA GLU A 247 25.59 7.98 22.28
C GLU A 247 24.36 8.49 23.02
N ALA A 248 23.19 7.87 22.79
CA ALA A 248 21.92 8.25 23.40
C ALA A 248 21.56 7.40 24.63
N GLY A 249 22.32 6.34 24.93
CA GLY A 249 22.13 5.47 26.09
C GLY A 249 22.59 4.02 25.87
N PRO A 250 22.55 3.16 26.89
CA PRO A 250 22.91 1.75 26.76
C PRO A 250 22.03 1.04 25.71
N THR A 251 22.64 0.39 24.72
CA THR A 251 21.93 -0.41 23.71
C THR A 251 21.26 -1.61 24.39
N SER A 252 19.99 -1.45 24.73
CA SER A 252 19.22 -2.37 25.55
C SER A 252 17.73 -2.25 25.21
N GLY A 253 16.89 -3.07 25.82
CA GLY A 253 15.45 -3.07 25.59
C GLY A 253 15.02 -3.80 24.32
N ILE A 254 13.72 -3.77 24.05
CA ILE A 254 13.12 -4.56 22.96
C ILE A 254 13.60 -4.11 21.58
N HIS A 255 13.98 -2.84 21.39
CA HIS A 255 14.50 -2.32 20.10
C HIS A 255 16.00 -2.51 19.89
N TRP A 256 16.71 -3.24 20.76
CA TRP A 256 18.13 -3.55 20.55
C TRP A 256 18.39 -4.24 19.20
N HIS A 257 17.45 -5.05 18.71
CA HIS A 257 17.56 -5.72 17.42
C HIS A 257 17.54 -4.75 16.22
N MET A 258 17.03 -3.53 16.41
CA MET A 258 17.06 -2.44 15.43
C MET A 258 18.34 -1.62 15.48
N ASN A 259 19.28 -1.99 16.36
CA ASN A 259 20.61 -1.39 16.36
C ASN A 259 21.23 -1.57 14.98
N ILE A 260 21.48 -0.47 14.29
CA ILE A 260 22.14 -0.39 12.97
C ILE A 260 23.47 -1.16 12.92
N LYS A 261 24.07 -1.42 14.08
CA LYS A 261 25.32 -2.17 14.25
C LYS A 261 25.17 -3.69 14.14
N ASN A 262 23.95 -4.24 14.27
CA ASN A 262 23.68 -5.67 14.29
C ASN A 262 22.78 -6.07 13.11
N LYS A 263 23.25 -7.00 12.28
CA LYS A 263 22.38 -7.65 11.29
C LYS A 263 21.90 -8.96 11.88
N ILE A 264 20.61 -9.01 12.20
CA ILE A 264 19.97 -10.21 12.75
C ILE A 264 19.21 -10.88 11.61
N THR A 265 19.58 -12.12 11.30
CA THR A 265 18.93 -12.95 10.31
C THR A 265 18.35 -14.16 11.01
N TYR A 266 17.07 -14.42 10.82
CA TYR A 266 16.41 -15.60 11.37
C TYR A 266 15.97 -16.53 10.24
N TYR A 267 15.84 -17.82 10.59
CA TYR A 267 15.45 -18.87 9.66
C TYR A 267 14.19 -19.53 10.20
N ALA A 268 13.08 -19.37 9.51
CA ALA A 268 11.79 -19.93 9.89
C ALA A 268 11.47 -21.21 9.10
N LEU A 269 10.92 -22.21 9.80
CA LEU A 269 10.49 -23.48 9.18
C LEU A 269 9.06 -23.43 8.65
N ASP A 270 8.28 -22.44 9.09
CA ASP A 270 6.89 -22.21 8.75
C ASP A 270 6.70 -20.89 7.98
N LYS A 271 5.57 -20.76 7.28
CA LYS A 271 5.25 -19.59 6.47
C LYS A 271 4.89 -18.37 7.33
N GLU A 272 4.29 -18.61 8.49
CA GLU A 272 3.85 -17.61 9.46
C GLU A 272 5.04 -16.97 10.19
N ARG A 273 6.22 -17.61 10.12
CA ARG A 273 7.50 -17.18 10.71
C ARG A 273 7.48 -17.24 12.23
N GLN A 274 6.86 -18.27 12.80
CA GLN A 274 6.74 -18.48 14.24
C GLN A 274 7.69 -19.57 14.77
N ILE A 275 8.07 -20.53 13.92
CA ILE A 275 8.98 -21.62 14.25
C ILE A 275 10.39 -21.23 13.80
N ILE A 276 11.13 -20.58 14.70
CA ILE A 276 12.47 -20.04 14.44
C ILE A 276 13.53 -20.88 15.17
N PRO A 277 14.04 -21.97 14.56
CA PRO A 277 15.08 -22.81 15.16
C PRO A 277 16.47 -22.17 15.21
N TYR A 278 16.74 -21.17 14.37
CA TYR A 278 18.09 -20.67 14.14
C TYR A 278 18.12 -19.17 13.85
N ILE A 279 19.05 -18.47 14.51
CA ILE A 279 19.27 -17.03 14.36
C ILE A 279 20.78 -16.78 14.21
N GLU A 280 21.15 -15.95 13.25
CA GLU A 280 22.50 -15.43 13.06
C GLU A 280 22.51 -13.93 13.38
N VAL A 281 23.47 -13.51 14.19
CA VAL A 281 23.71 -12.12 14.54
C VAL A 281 25.11 -11.73 14.10
N GLU A 282 25.20 -10.86 13.10
CA GLU A 282 26.45 -10.29 12.61
C GLU A 282 26.66 -8.90 13.22
N SER A 283 27.77 -8.71 13.94
CA SER A 283 28.19 -7.43 14.52
C SER A 283 28.99 -6.59 13.49
N LEU A 284 29.15 -5.29 13.73
CA LEU A 284 29.94 -4.38 12.86
C LEU A 284 31.38 -4.84 12.57
N ASN A 285 32.03 -5.52 13.52
CA ASN A 285 33.39 -6.03 13.35
C ASN A 285 33.45 -7.31 12.48
N GLY A 286 32.31 -7.74 11.93
CA GLY A 286 32.18 -8.96 11.14
C GLY A 286 32.06 -10.24 11.96
N SER A 287 32.10 -10.16 13.30
CA SER A 287 31.89 -11.33 14.15
C SER A 287 30.45 -11.81 14.05
N LYS A 288 30.30 -13.14 13.89
CA LYS A 288 29.00 -13.80 13.79
C LYS A 288 28.75 -14.65 15.01
N THR A 289 27.63 -14.39 15.68
CA THR A 289 27.12 -15.24 16.76
C THR A 289 25.88 -15.95 16.25
N THR A 290 25.79 -17.26 16.51
CA THR A 290 24.65 -18.07 16.07
C THR A 290 23.94 -18.63 17.29
N TYR A 291 22.62 -18.57 17.26
CA TYR A 291 21.74 -19.09 18.29
C TYR A 291 20.92 -20.23 17.69
N ARG A 292 20.93 -21.37 18.38
CA ARG A 292 20.20 -22.57 17.98
C ARG A 292 19.19 -22.91 19.08
N SER A 293 17.95 -23.15 18.67
CA SER A 293 16.92 -23.62 19.59
C SER A 293 17.31 -24.98 20.19
N THR A 294 17.12 -25.12 21.50
CA THR A 294 17.28 -26.37 22.24
C THR A 294 16.01 -27.23 22.21
N GLU A 295 14.87 -26.64 21.83
CA GLU A 295 13.55 -27.27 21.87
C GLU A 295 13.10 -27.75 20.49
N ILE A 296 13.38 -26.97 19.45
CA ILE A 296 12.99 -27.27 18.07
C ILE A 296 14.05 -28.20 17.48
N LYS A 297 13.64 -29.43 17.12
CA LYS A 297 14.49 -30.37 16.39
C LYS A 297 14.47 -30.01 14.91
N PHE A 298 15.66 -29.87 14.31
CA PHE A 298 15.82 -29.59 12.89
C PHE A 298 17.15 -30.14 12.37
N THR A 299 17.17 -30.46 11.08
CA THR A 299 18.32 -30.95 10.31
C THR A 299 19.00 -29.81 9.54
N LYS A 300 20.17 -30.10 8.96
CA LYS A 300 20.84 -29.13 8.08
C LYS A 300 20.05 -28.85 6.81
N ASP A 301 19.30 -29.83 6.30
CA ASP A 301 18.51 -29.65 5.10
C ASP A 301 17.25 -28.83 5.37
N ASP A 302 16.68 -28.92 6.58
CA ASP A 302 15.60 -28.02 7.00
C ASP A 302 16.05 -26.56 6.96
N LEU A 303 17.27 -26.24 7.43
CA LEU A 303 17.81 -24.88 7.35
C LEU A 303 18.08 -24.40 5.93
N LYS A 304 18.44 -25.28 5.00
CA LYS A 304 18.64 -24.88 3.59
C LYS A 304 17.34 -24.47 2.92
N ASN A 305 16.24 -25.13 3.30
CA ASN A 305 14.91 -24.87 2.77
C ASN A 305 14.12 -23.84 3.61
N ALA A 306 14.66 -23.43 4.76
CA ALA A 306 14.03 -22.48 5.65
C ALA A 306 13.90 -21.09 5.00
N ILE A 307 12.87 -20.36 5.40
CA ILE A 307 12.68 -18.96 5.02
C ILE A 307 13.69 -18.14 5.82
N SER A 308 14.76 -17.70 5.14
CA SER A 308 15.75 -16.80 5.72
C SER A 308 15.33 -15.35 5.52
N ARG A 309 15.31 -14.57 6.60
CA ARG A 309 14.96 -13.15 6.55
C ARG A 309 15.76 -12.35 7.56
N ARG A 310 16.19 -11.16 7.15
CA ARG A 310 16.71 -10.14 8.06
C ARG A 310 15.57 -9.56 8.87
N MET A 311 15.69 -9.61 10.19
CA MET A 311 14.71 -9.06 11.12
C MET A 311 14.55 -7.56 10.90
N ASP A 312 13.29 -7.11 10.81
CA ASP A 312 12.94 -5.69 10.73
C ASP A 312 11.70 -5.35 11.58
N CYS A 313 11.25 -4.09 11.53
CA CYS A 313 10.14 -3.62 12.37
C CYS A 313 8.86 -4.42 12.16
N ILE A 314 8.62 -4.95 10.96
CA ILE A 314 7.38 -5.66 10.60
C ILE A 314 7.33 -7.03 11.29
N ASP A 315 8.47 -7.62 11.65
CA ASP A 315 8.48 -8.93 12.30
C ASP A 315 7.92 -8.87 13.74
N CYS A 316 7.95 -7.69 14.39
CA CYS A 316 7.27 -7.44 15.68
C CYS A 316 6.00 -6.58 15.55
N HIS A 317 5.96 -5.65 14.59
CA HIS A 317 4.85 -4.73 14.34
C HIS A 317 4.11 -5.07 13.05
N ASN A 318 3.71 -6.34 12.87
CA ASN A 318 3.13 -6.84 11.62
C ASN A 318 1.71 -6.33 11.30
N ARG A 319 1.04 -5.64 12.26
CA ARG A 319 -0.26 -4.97 12.10
C ARG A 319 -0.29 -3.63 12.85
N PRO A 320 0.50 -2.63 12.41
CA PRO A 320 0.66 -1.38 13.17
C PRO A 320 -0.56 -0.45 13.03
N THR A 321 -1.38 -0.67 11.99
CA THR A 321 -2.60 0.11 11.74
C THR A 321 -3.87 -0.73 11.69
N HIS A 322 -3.76 -2.06 11.60
CA HIS A 322 -4.90 -2.98 11.50
C HIS A 322 -5.03 -3.77 12.80
N ILE A 323 -5.26 -3.03 13.88
CA ILE A 323 -5.18 -3.55 15.24
C ILE A 323 -6.53 -4.17 15.61
N TYR A 324 -6.58 -5.49 15.69
CA TYR A 324 -7.74 -6.24 16.17
C TYR A 324 -7.59 -6.53 17.65
N HIS A 325 -8.62 -6.22 18.42
CA HIS A 325 -8.65 -6.46 19.86
C HIS A 325 -9.57 -7.65 20.18
N PRO A 326 -9.09 -8.64 20.96
CA PRO A 326 -9.95 -9.69 21.46
C PRO A 326 -11.10 -9.10 22.30
N PRO A 327 -12.31 -9.69 22.26
CA PRO A 327 -13.47 -9.20 23.01
C PRO A 327 -13.18 -8.89 24.47
N ALA A 328 -12.46 -9.78 25.16
CA ALA A 328 -12.08 -9.57 26.55
C ALA A 328 -11.29 -8.26 26.78
N LYS A 329 -10.37 -7.90 25.89
CA LYS A 329 -9.59 -6.66 26.00
C LYS A 329 -10.46 -5.44 25.71
N SER A 330 -11.30 -5.51 24.68
CA SER A 330 -12.22 -4.44 24.31
C SER A 330 -13.21 -4.13 25.43
N ILE A 331 -13.80 -5.16 26.06
CA ILE A 331 -14.72 -4.99 27.19
C ILE A 331 -14.01 -4.38 28.41
N ASN A 332 -12.78 -4.81 28.72
CA ASN A 332 -12.03 -4.19 29.81
C ASN A 332 -11.83 -2.68 29.58
N HIS A 333 -11.49 -2.30 28.34
CA HIS A 333 -11.27 -0.90 27.99
C HIS A 333 -12.53 -0.05 28.15
N VAL A 334 -13.68 -0.52 27.66
CA VAL A 334 -14.93 0.27 27.76
C VAL A 334 -15.49 0.31 29.20
N ILE A 335 -15.25 -0.72 30.01
CA ILE A 335 -15.56 -0.67 31.45
C ILE A 335 -14.64 0.33 32.16
N SER A 336 -13.34 0.38 31.83
CA SER A 336 -12.40 1.31 32.47
C SER A 336 -12.66 2.77 32.10
N LEU A 337 -13.17 3.02 30.88
CA LEU A 337 -13.67 4.33 30.46
C LEU A 337 -15.05 4.70 31.05
N GLY A 338 -15.74 3.76 31.71
CA GLY A 338 -17.07 3.98 32.27
C GLY A 338 -18.19 4.02 31.22
N TRP A 339 -17.95 3.60 29.99
CA TRP A 339 -18.98 3.47 28.95
C TRP A 339 -19.96 2.33 29.27
N ILE A 340 -19.45 1.29 29.92
CA ILE A 340 -20.24 0.22 30.51
C ILE A 340 -20.19 0.38 32.03
N ASN A 341 -21.36 0.42 32.67
CA ASN A 341 -21.44 0.51 34.12
C ASN A 341 -20.99 -0.82 34.76
N ARG A 342 -19.82 -0.81 35.40
CA ARG A 342 -19.25 -1.96 36.11
C ARG A 342 -20.15 -2.53 37.21
N LYS A 343 -21.11 -1.75 37.72
CA LYS A 343 -22.04 -2.21 38.77
C LYS A 343 -23.09 -3.19 38.25
N LEU A 344 -23.22 -3.34 36.92
CA LEU A 344 -24.08 -4.35 36.33
C LEU A 344 -23.50 -5.75 36.62
N PRO A 345 -24.24 -6.63 37.32
CA PRO A 345 -23.78 -7.97 37.65
C PRO A 345 -23.33 -8.74 36.42
N TYR A 346 -22.13 -9.35 36.47
CA TYR A 346 -21.56 -10.18 35.40
C TYR A 346 -21.40 -9.50 34.03
N ILE A 347 -21.48 -8.16 33.92
CA ILE A 347 -21.42 -7.47 32.63
C ILE A 347 -20.14 -7.80 31.83
N LYS A 348 -19.02 -8.03 32.54
CA LYS A 348 -17.77 -8.48 31.94
C LYS A 348 -17.93 -9.83 31.24
N SER A 349 -18.54 -10.80 31.90
CA SER A 349 -18.69 -12.17 31.39
C SER A 349 -19.67 -12.20 30.22
N ILE A 350 -20.87 -11.64 30.40
CA ILE A 350 -21.93 -11.71 29.38
C ILE A 350 -21.56 -10.93 28.11
N ALA A 351 -20.92 -9.77 28.23
CA ALA A 351 -20.51 -9.00 27.06
C ALA A 351 -19.39 -9.69 26.26
N VAL A 352 -18.45 -10.36 26.94
CA VAL A 352 -17.42 -11.15 26.26
C VAL A 352 -18.05 -12.36 25.57
N GLN A 353 -18.92 -13.10 26.26
CA GLN A 353 -19.62 -14.24 25.69
C GLN A 353 -20.44 -13.87 24.45
N ALA A 354 -21.14 -12.73 24.49
CA ALA A 354 -21.93 -12.23 23.37
C ALA A 354 -21.04 -11.86 22.17
N LEU A 355 -19.86 -11.30 22.40
CA LEU A 355 -18.93 -10.91 21.32
C LEU A 355 -18.12 -12.07 20.74
N GLU A 356 -17.98 -13.19 21.47
CA GLU A 356 -17.22 -14.37 21.02
C GLU A 356 -18.04 -15.36 20.19
N GLN A 357 -19.35 -15.13 20.03
CA GLN A 357 -20.19 -15.99 19.16
C GLN A 357 -19.87 -15.79 17.68
N ASP A 358 -20.10 -16.85 16.89
CA ASP A 358 -20.01 -16.80 15.44
C ASP A 358 -21.28 -16.17 14.84
N TYR A 359 -21.10 -15.05 14.15
CA TYR A 359 -22.19 -14.34 13.47
C TYR A 359 -22.00 -14.33 11.96
N THR A 360 -23.10 -14.49 11.23
CA THR A 360 -23.08 -14.56 9.75
C THR A 360 -22.92 -13.19 9.11
N THR A 361 -23.46 -12.13 9.72
CA THR A 361 -23.42 -10.75 9.25
C THR A 361 -23.29 -9.80 10.42
N LYS A 362 -22.91 -8.54 10.12
CA LYS A 362 -22.78 -7.50 11.14
C LYS A 362 -24.13 -7.17 11.78
N GLU A 363 -25.19 -7.14 10.98
CA GLU A 363 -26.55 -6.82 11.42
C GLU A 363 -27.04 -7.88 12.40
N VAL A 364 -26.91 -9.16 12.05
CA VAL A 364 -27.25 -10.29 12.93
C VAL A 364 -26.42 -10.25 14.22
N ALA A 365 -25.14 -9.90 14.13
CA ALA A 365 -24.29 -9.77 15.31
C ALA A 365 -24.81 -8.70 16.27
N LEU A 366 -25.12 -7.49 15.76
CA LEU A 366 -25.59 -6.39 16.58
C LEU A 366 -26.92 -6.71 17.27
N ASP A 367 -27.87 -7.28 16.52
CA ASP A 367 -29.17 -7.67 17.07
C ASP A 367 -29.04 -8.77 18.13
N SER A 368 -28.23 -9.80 17.86
CA SER A 368 -28.01 -10.93 18.78
C SER A 368 -27.29 -10.48 20.05
N ILE A 369 -26.26 -9.64 19.94
CA ILE A 369 -25.53 -9.11 21.11
C ILE A 369 -26.49 -8.33 22.01
N TYR A 370 -27.34 -7.48 21.43
CA TYR A 370 -28.35 -6.76 22.18
C TYR A 370 -29.29 -7.72 22.90
N GLN A 371 -29.87 -8.68 22.19
CA GLN A 371 -30.81 -9.65 22.73
C GLN A 371 -30.20 -10.51 23.85
N ILE A 372 -28.98 -11.03 23.67
CA ILE A 372 -28.28 -11.86 24.67
C ILE A 372 -28.12 -11.09 25.99
N ILE A 373 -27.71 -9.82 25.92
CA ILE A 373 -27.49 -9.00 27.10
C ILE A 373 -28.82 -8.61 27.75
N ASP A 374 -29.81 -8.21 26.95
CA ASP A 374 -31.14 -7.80 27.41
C ASP A 374 -31.86 -8.95 28.13
N GLU A 375 -31.94 -10.13 27.49
CA GLU A 375 -32.56 -11.32 28.07
C GLU A 375 -31.86 -11.79 29.34
N PHE A 376 -30.53 -11.71 29.39
CA PHE A 376 -29.77 -12.06 30.59
C PHE A 376 -30.19 -11.21 31.79
N TYR A 377 -30.32 -9.90 31.64
CA TYR A 377 -30.73 -9.01 32.73
C TYR A 377 -32.22 -9.11 33.04
N ALA A 378 -33.08 -9.21 32.03
CA ALA A 378 -34.52 -9.38 32.21
C ALA A 378 -34.85 -10.65 33.02
N PHE A 379 -34.11 -11.74 32.79
CA PHE A 379 -34.35 -13.02 33.46
C PHE A 379 -33.67 -13.12 34.84
N ASN A 380 -32.39 -12.76 34.94
CA ASN A 380 -31.60 -13.00 36.16
C ASN A 380 -31.61 -11.84 37.15
N TYR A 381 -31.87 -10.61 36.68
CA TYR A 381 -31.80 -9.40 37.51
C TYR A 381 -32.95 -8.40 37.21
N PRO A 382 -34.22 -8.82 37.29
CA PRO A 382 -35.38 -7.98 36.94
C PRO A 382 -35.52 -6.69 37.77
N GLN A 383 -34.90 -6.64 38.95
CA GLN A 383 -34.90 -5.48 39.84
C GLN A 383 -34.01 -4.31 39.38
N ILE A 384 -33.08 -4.57 38.45
CA ILE A 384 -32.19 -3.55 37.85
C ILE A 384 -32.37 -3.43 36.33
N TYR A 385 -33.30 -4.19 35.75
CA TYR A 385 -33.65 -4.14 34.32
C TYR A 385 -34.41 -2.86 33.98
#